data_AF-A0A956KDX2-F1
#
_entry.id   AF-A0A956KDX2-F1
#
_cell.length_a   1.000
_cell.length_b   1.000
_cell.length_c   1.000
_cell.angle_alpha   90.00
_cell.angle_beta   90.00
_cell.angle_gamma   90.00
#
_symmetry.space_group_name_H-M   'P 1'
#
loop_
_entity.id
_entity.type
_entity.pdbx_description
1 polymer ?
#
loop_
_entity_poly.entity_id
_entity_poly.type
_entity_poly.pdbx_seq_one_letter_code
_entity_poly.pdbx_strand_id
1 'polypeptide(L)' 'MTSRTIQLSVTLEQANLILEGLGLLPFVKVFELIGDIQAQARSQLNGQAPEAPPSQPPSPMIDAS' A
#
# COMPACT_ATOMS: atom_id res chain seq x y z
N MET A 1 24.71 -0.19 4.84
CA MET A 1 24.13 1.03 4.22
C MET A 1 23.16 1.62 5.22
N THR A 2 23.30 2.89 5.61
CA THR A 2 22.44 3.51 6.61
C THR A 2 21.16 4.00 5.94
N SER A 3 20.03 3.35 6.20
CA SER A 3 18.73 3.78 5.68
C SER A 3 18.25 5.00 6.47
N ARG A 4 17.93 6.10 5.78
CA ARG A 4 17.35 7.31 6.38
C ARG A 4 15.91 7.45 5.90
N THR A 5 14.99 7.66 6.84
CA THR A 5 13.58 7.92 6.54
C THR A 5 13.37 9.41 6.31
N ILE A 6 12.57 9.74 5.30
CA ILE A 6 12.09 11.11 5.05
C ILE A 6 10.56 11.13 5.14
N GLN A 7 9.99 12.22 5.65
CA GLN A 7 8.55 12.48 5.55
C GLN A 7 8.29 13.46 4.41
N LEU A 8 7.41 13.07 3.49
CA LEU A 8 7.05 13.88 2.34
C LEU A 8 5.56 14.25 2.43
N SER A 9 5.27 15.55 2.50
CA SER A 9 3.90 16.08 2.44
C SER A 9 3.60 16.53 1.01
N VAL A 10 2.64 15.87 0.38
CA VAL A 10 2.19 16.16 -0.99
C VAL A 10 0.66 16.20 -1.02
N THR A 11 0.10 16.88 -2.03
CA THR A 11 -1.35 16.81 -2.29
C THR A 11 -1.73 15.45 -2.86
N LEU A 12 -3.03 15.12 -2.82
CA LEU A 12 -3.53 13.90 -3.43
C LEU A 12 -3.21 13.83 -4.94
N GLU A 13 -3.32 14.95 -5.65
CA GLU A 13 -2.97 15.02 -7.08
C GLU A 13 -1.49 14.73 -7.32
N GLN A 14 -0.60 15.29 -6.49
CA GLN A 14 0.84 15.03 -6.56
C GLN A 14 1.17 13.57 -6.22
N ALA A 15 0.49 12.98 -5.24
CA ALA A 15 0.65 11.57 -4.90
C ALA A 15 0.26 10.66 -6.07
N ASN A 16 -0.87 10.94 -6.74
CA ASN A 16 -1.28 10.21 -7.94
C ASN A 16 -0.24 10.35 -9.06
N LEU A 17 0.26 11.56 -9.33
CA LEU A 17 1.30 11.78 -10.34
C LEU A 17 2.59 10.98 -10.05
N ILE A 18 2.99 10.88 -8.78
CA ILE A 18 4.14 10.07 -8.36
C ILE A 18 3.84 8.59 -8.65
N LEU A 19 2.68 8.08 -8.25
CA LEU A 19 2.29 6.68 -8.48
C LEU A 19 2.19 6.34 -9.98
N GLU A 20 1.66 7.25 -10.81
CA GLU A 20 1.65 7.12 -12.27
C GLU A 20 3.08 7.01 -12.82
N GLY A 21 3.98 7.88 -12.38
CA GLY A 21 5.40 7.84 -12.77
C GLY A 21 6.08 6.52 -12.36
N LEU A 22 5.80 6.00 -11.16
CA LEU A 22 6.31 4.70 -10.70
C LEU A 22 5.75 3.54 -11.53
N GLY A 23 4.51 3.64 -12.01
CA GLY A 23 3.88 2.66 -12.89
C GLY A 23 4.58 2.49 -14.25
N LEU A 24 5.42 3.45 -14.66
CA LEU A 24 6.23 3.38 -15.89
C LEU A 24 7.55 2.60 -15.70
N LEU A 25 7.90 2.24 -14.47
CA LEU A 25 9.12 1.50 -14.14
C LEU A 25 8.85 -0.01 -14.02
N PRO A 26 9.88 -0.88 -14.16
CA PRO A 26 9.71 -2.31 -13.92
C PRO A 26 9.19 -2.59 -12.51
N PHE A 27 8.09 -3.34 -12.39
CA PHE A 27 7.40 -3.60 -11.13
C PHE A 27 8.32 -4.08 -10.00
N VAL A 28 9.27 -4.97 -10.30
CA VAL A 28 10.27 -5.50 -9.35
C VAL A 28 11.09 -4.42 -8.64
N LYS A 29 11.22 -3.23 -9.23
CA LYS A 29 11.95 -2.10 -8.64
C LYS A 29 11.09 -1.22 -7.74
N VAL A 30 9.77 -1.24 -7.92
CA VAL A 30 8.86 -0.24 -7.32
C VAL A 30 7.82 -0.83 -6.39
N PHE A 31 7.62 -2.15 -6.35
CA PHE A 31 6.56 -2.75 -5.55
C PHE A 31 6.66 -2.43 -4.05
N GLU A 32 7.86 -2.48 -3.47
CA GLU A 32 8.07 -2.10 -2.05
C GLU A 32 7.82 -0.60 -1.84
N LEU A 33 8.33 0.24 -2.74
CA LEU A 33 8.15 1.69 -2.65
C LEU A 33 6.67 2.10 -2.73
N ILE A 34 5.90 1.48 -3.63
CA ILE A 34 4.45 1.72 -3.75
C ILE A 34 3.75 1.27 -2.46
N GLY A 35 4.13 0.11 -1.90
CA GLY A 35 3.61 -0.38 -0.63
C GLY A 35 3.85 0.60 0.53
N ASP A 36 5.07 1.13 0.63
CA ASP A 36 5.45 2.10 1.67
C ASP A 36 4.67 3.42 1.54
N ILE A 37 4.50 3.93 0.32
CA ILE A 37 3.72 5.15 0.06
C ILE A 37 2.25 4.93 0.44
N GLN A 38 1.67 3.79 0.09
CA GLN A 38 0.29 3.47 0.44
C GLN A 38 0.11 3.30 1.96
N ALA A 39 1.06 2.66 2.65
CA ALA A 39 1.02 2.51 4.10
C ALA A 39 1.05 3.88 4.82
N GLN A 40 1.93 4.79 4.36
CA GLN A 40 2.01 6.14 4.89
C GLN A 40 0.73 6.95 4.62
N ALA A 41 0.17 6.85 3.41
CA ALA A 41 -1.09 7.52 3.08
C ALA A 41 -2.26 7.01 3.91
N ARG A 42 -2.38 5.69 4.09
CA ARG A 42 -3.42 5.08 4.94
C ARG A 42 -3.28 5.52 6.39
N SER A 43 -2.07 5.61 6.94
CA SER A 43 -1.85 6.12 8.30
C SER A 43 -2.28 7.58 8.49
N GLN A 44 -2.34 8.38 7.42
CA GLN A 44 -2.74 9.77 7.47
C GLN A 44 -4.24 9.96 7.20
N LEU A 45 -4.83 9.09 6.38
CA LEU A 45 -6.26 9.12 6.04
C LEU A 45 -7.12 8.39 7.09
N ASN A 46 -6.62 7.30 7.66
CA ASN A 46 -7.27 6.57 8.73
C ASN A 46 -6.72 7.00 10.09
N GLY A 47 -7.42 7.92 10.77
CA GLY A 47 -7.37 8.00 12.23
C GLY A 47 -8.01 6.78 12.94
N GLN A 48 -8.18 5.64 12.26
CA GLN A 48 -8.87 4.45 12.76
C GLN A 48 -8.07 3.18 12.43
N ALA A 49 -7.98 2.31 13.46
CA ALA A 49 -7.19 1.08 13.55
C ALA A 49 -7.21 0.18 12.30
N PRO A 50 -6.14 -0.61 12.08
CA PRO A 50 -6.02 -1.43 10.88
C PRO A 50 -7.03 -2.59 10.93
N GLU A 51 -8.01 -2.57 10.02
CA GLU A 51 -8.65 -3.80 9.57
C GLU A 51 -7.61 -4.63 8.80
N ALA A 52 -7.39 -5.85 9.31
CA ALA A 52 -6.42 -6.80 8.80
C ALA A 52 -6.65 -7.06 7.29
N PRO A 53 -5.58 -7.34 6.52
CA PRO A 53 -5.73 -7.72 5.12
C PRO A 53 -6.63 -8.97 5.00
N PRO A 54 -7.38 -9.14 3.89
CA PRO A 54 -8.20 -10.33 3.69
C PRO A 54 -7.28 -11.54 3.50
N SER A 55 -6.94 -12.18 4.61
CA SER A 55 -6.12 -13.39 4.67
C SER A 55 -7.03 -14.58 4.92
N GLN A 56 -8.03 -14.77 4.07
CA GLN A 56 -8.75 -16.04 3.98
C GLN A 56 -9.49 -16.08 2.63
N PRO A 57 -9.11 -16.96 1.67
CA PRO A 57 -10.08 -17.41 0.70
C PRO A 57 -11.26 -18.06 1.45
N PRO A 58 -12.50 -17.92 0.96
CA PRO A 58 -13.64 -18.56 1.60
C PRO A 58 -13.35 -20.06 1.74
N SER A 59 -13.46 -20.59 2.96
CA SER A 59 -13.38 -22.03 3.18
C SER A 59 -14.44 -22.71 2.32
N PRO A 60 -14.14 -23.83 1.63
CA PRO A 60 -15.19 -24.55 0.92
C PRO A 60 -16.19 -25.01 1.98
N MET A 61 -17.44 -24.56 1.83
CA MET A 61 -18.57 -25.06 2.60
C MET A 61 -18.77 -26.51 2.15
N ILE A 62 -18.09 -27.44 2.83
CA ILE A 62 -18.36 -28.87 2.67
C ILE A 62 -19.65 -29.12 3.45
N ASP A 63 -20.78 -28.96 2.76
CA ASP A 63 -22.07 -29.43 3.25
C ASP A 63 -21.97 -30.97 3.32
N ALA A 64 -21.74 -31.45 4.53
CA ALA A 64 -21.82 -32.86 4.87
C ALA A 64 -23.29 -33.16 5.16
N SER A 65 -23.97 -33.84 4.23
CA SER A 65 -25.13 -34.70 4.48
C SER A 65 -25.39 -35.61 3.29
#